data_AF-A0A7J3LL02-F1
#
_entry.id   AF-A0A7J3LL02-F1
#
_cell.length_a   1.000
_cell.length_b   1.000
_cell.length_c   1.000
_cell.angle_alpha   90.00
_cell.angle_beta   90.00
_cell.angle_gamma   90.00
#
_symmetry.space_group_name_H-M   'P 1'
#
loop_
_entity.id
_entity.type
_entity.pdbx_description
1 polymer ?
#
loop_
_entity_poly.entity_id
_entity_poly.type
_entity_poly.pdbx_seq_one_letter_code
_entity_poly.pdbx_strand_id
1 'polypeptide(L)'
;MGHTVWSQRITLDVILTELKDYGRALRQEDRAIFEDMLKQPLKHYGSISYAGSFHAWAFLLLSIILEQEKRIKRLEYEGMADRRVQEEELDSIVAQGT
;
A
#
# COMPACT_ATOMS: atom_id res chain seq x y z
N MET A 1 -38.13 -9.25 -11.78
CA MET A 1 -37.46 -7.97 -12.02
C MET A 1 -36.10 -8.07 -11.36
N GLY A 2 -35.09 -8.47 -12.13
CA GLY A 2 -33.78 -8.87 -11.62
C GLY A 2 -33.03 -7.67 -11.07
N HIS A 3 -32.52 -7.80 -9.85
CA HIS A 3 -31.60 -6.85 -9.25
C HIS A 3 -30.45 -6.60 -10.22
N THR A 4 -30.31 -5.35 -10.66
CA THR A 4 -29.18 -4.92 -11.49
C THR A 4 -27.90 -5.28 -10.75
N VAL A 5 -27.14 -6.26 -11.25
CA VAL A 5 -25.78 -6.50 -10.77
C VAL A 5 -25.01 -5.24 -11.14
N TRP A 6 -24.78 -4.36 -10.17
CA TRP A 6 -23.91 -3.21 -10.37
C TRP A 6 -22.58 -3.73 -10.86
N SER A 7 -22.06 -3.11 -11.93
CA SER A 7 -20.71 -3.40 -12.41
C SER A 7 -19.75 -3.25 -11.23
N GLN A 8 -18.87 -4.23 -11.03
CA GLN A 8 -17.85 -4.23 -9.99
C GLN A 8 -17.02 -2.94 -9.97
N ARG A 9 -16.84 -2.33 -11.15
CA ARG A 9 -16.20 -1.02 -11.29
C ARG A 9 -16.92 0.07 -10.52
N ILE A 10 -18.25 0.10 -10.64
CA ILE A 10 -19.04 1.14 -10.00
C ILE A 10 -19.10 0.91 -8.50
N THR A 11 -19.20 -0.34 -8.04
CA THR A 11 -19.08 -0.67 -6.61
C THR A 11 -17.77 -0.13 -6.03
N LEU A 12 -16.66 -0.29 -6.77
CA LEU A 12 -15.36 0.26 -6.35
C LEU A 12 -15.33 1.79 -6.36
N ASP A 13 -15.92 2.43 -7.36
CA ASP A 13 -15.96 3.90 -7.44
C ASP A 13 -16.77 4.51 -6.29
N VAL A 14 -17.88 3.85 -5.90
CA VAL A 14 -18.67 4.22 -4.71
C VAL A 14 -17.83 4.09 -3.45
N ILE A 15 -17.19 2.93 -3.22
CA ILE A 15 -16.33 2.70 -2.05
C ILE A 15 -15.19 3.72 -1.99
N LEU A 16 -14.54 4.02 -3.11
CA LEU A 16 -13.46 5.01 -3.18
C LEU A 16 -13.95 6.42 -2.86
N THR A 17 -15.19 6.75 -3.23
CA THR A 17 -15.79 8.05 -2.92
C THR A 17 -16.07 8.17 -1.43
N GLU A 18 -16.69 7.15 -0.83
CA GLU A 18 -16.95 7.10 0.62
C GLU A 18 -15.65 7.21 1.43
N LEU A 19 -14.60 6.50 1.01
CA LEU A 19 -13.30 6.56 1.66
C LEU A 19 -12.65 7.94 1.52
N LYS A 20 -12.77 8.60 0.37
CA LYS A 20 -12.29 9.98 0.19
C LYS A 20 -13.02 10.95 1.10
N ASP A 21 -14.33 10.80 1.27
CA ASP A 21 -15.13 11.64 2.15
C ASP A 21 -14.76 11.42 3.62
N TYR A 22 -14.53 10.17 4.03
CA TYR A 22 -13.94 9.87 5.34
C TYR A 22 -12.58 10.54 5.52
N GLY A 23 -11.69 10.45 4.52
CA GLY A 23 -10.36 11.07 4.56
C GLY A 23 -10.41 12.59 4.73
N ARG A 24 -11.44 13.26 4.19
CA ARG A 24 -11.66 14.71 4.37
C ARG A 24 -12.02 15.10 5.80
N ALA A 25 -12.59 14.18 6.57
CA ALA A 25 -12.92 14.39 7.98
C ALA A 25 -11.73 14.17 8.93
N LEU A 26 -10.61 13.63 8.44
CA LEU A 26 -9.39 13.43 9.23
C LEU A 26 -8.64 14.75 9.49
N ARG A 27 -7.80 14.75 10.53
CA ARG A 27 -6.84 15.83 10.79
C ARG A 27 -5.87 15.96 9.62
N GLN A 28 -5.29 17.14 9.43
CA GLN A 28 -4.42 17.42 8.28
C GLN A 28 -3.23 16.45 8.15
N GLU A 29 -2.63 16.07 9.29
CA GLU A 29 -1.53 15.09 9.36
C GLU A 29 -1.96 13.69 8.87
N ASP A 30 -3.08 13.19 9.39
CA ASP A 30 -3.60 11.87 9.06
C ASP A 30 -4.16 11.83 7.64
N ARG A 31 -4.78 12.93 7.19
CA ARG A 31 -5.39 13.05 5.87
C ARG A 31 -4.37 12.84 4.75
N ALA A 32 -3.21 13.46 4.85
CA ALA A 32 -2.18 13.34 3.81
C ALA A 32 -1.69 11.89 3.67
N ILE A 33 -1.47 11.21 4.79
CA ILE A 33 -1.04 9.81 4.84
C ILE A 33 -2.16 8.91 4.29
N PHE A 34 -3.40 9.14 4.72
CA PHE A 34 -4.56 8.38 4.28
C PHE A 34 -4.83 8.52 2.77
N GLU A 35 -4.72 9.73 2.23
CA GLU A 35 -4.84 9.98 0.78
C GLU A 35 -3.71 9.28 -0.02
N ASP A 36 -2.49 9.19 0.51
CA ASP A 36 -1.42 8.39 -0.11
C ASP A 36 -1.75 6.89 -0.10
N MET A 37 -2.25 6.37 1.02
CA MET A 37 -2.66 4.96 1.14
C MET A 37 -3.72 4.60 0.11
N LEU A 38 -4.73 5.45 -0.11
CA LEU A 38 -5.81 5.21 -1.06
C LEU A 38 -5.38 5.16 -2.53
N LYS A 39 -4.19 5.67 -2.89
CA LYS A 39 -3.65 5.57 -4.26
C LYS A 39 -3.15 4.16 -4.58
N GLN A 40 -2.75 3.39 -3.57
CA GLN A 40 -2.08 2.10 -3.75
C GLN A 40 -3.01 0.98 -4.27
N PRO A 41 -4.26 0.84 -3.78
CA PRO A 41 -5.24 -0.13 -4.29
C PRO A 41 -5.58 0.03 -5.76
N LEU A 42 -5.47 1.24 -6.32
CA LEU A 42 -5.82 1.49 -7.72
C LEU A 42 -4.96 0.65 -8.68
N LYS A 43 -3.74 0.28 -8.27
CA LYS A 43 -2.89 -0.66 -9.01
C LYS A 43 -3.50 -2.06 -9.12
N HIS A 44 -4.36 -2.42 -8.17
CA HIS A 44 -5.01 -3.73 -8.06
C HIS A 44 -6.46 -3.70 -8.55
N TYR A 45 -6.93 -2.58 -9.10
CA TYR A 45 -8.32 -2.38 -9.52
C TYR A 45 -8.81 -3.49 -10.47
N GLY A 46 -7.95 -3.92 -11.41
CA GLY A 46 -8.25 -5.04 -12.31
C GLY A 46 -8.45 -6.36 -11.57
N SER A 47 -7.58 -6.68 -10.61
CA SER A 47 -7.66 -7.89 -9.79
C SER A 47 -8.88 -7.89 -8.88
N ILE A 48 -9.22 -6.74 -8.28
CA ILE A 48 -10.40 -6.59 -7.43
C ILE A 48 -11.68 -6.75 -8.26
N SER A 49 -11.73 -6.12 -9.43
CA SER A 49 -12.87 -6.23 -10.35
C SER A 49 -13.03 -7.66 -10.88
N TYR A 50 -11.93 -8.35 -11.16
CA TYR A 50 -11.93 -9.74 -11.63
C TYR A 50 -12.52 -10.70 -10.59
N ALA A 51 -12.19 -10.50 -9.30
CA ALA A 51 -12.65 -11.37 -8.23
C ALA A 51 -14.19 -11.36 -8.07
N GLY A 52 -14.89 -10.35 -8.60
CA GLY A 52 -16.35 -10.38 -8.71
C GLY A 52 -17.10 -10.45 -7.37
N SER A 53 -16.42 -10.12 -6.27
CA SER A 53 -16.95 -10.30 -4.92
C SER A 53 -17.85 -9.15 -4.49
N PHE A 54 -18.82 -9.46 -3.63
CA PHE A 54 -19.59 -8.45 -2.89
C PHE A 54 -18.71 -7.66 -1.91
N HIS A 55 -17.63 -8.28 -1.42
CA HIS A 55 -16.71 -7.68 -0.45
C HIS A 55 -15.53 -6.95 -1.13
N ALA A 56 -15.80 -6.15 -2.15
CA ALA A 56 -14.78 -5.37 -2.86
C ALA A 56 -13.93 -4.50 -1.91
N TRP A 57 -14.52 -4.02 -0.81
CA TRP A 57 -13.83 -3.30 0.25
C TRP A 57 -12.72 -4.13 0.93
N ALA A 58 -12.94 -5.44 1.12
CA ALA A 58 -11.96 -6.31 1.77
C ALA A 58 -10.73 -6.50 0.88
N PHE A 59 -10.94 -6.61 -0.43
CA PHE A 59 -9.83 -6.67 -1.38
C PHE A 59 -9.10 -5.32 -1.49
N LEU A 60 -9.81 -4.19 -1.44
CA LEU A 60 -9.19 -2.87 -1.38
C LEU A 60 -8.27 -2.73 -0.16
N LEU A 61 -8.74 -3.16 1.02
CA LEU A 61 -7.97 -3.16 2.26
C LEU A 61 -6.75 -4.09 2.17
N LEU A 62 -6.94 -5.32 1.69
CA LEU A 62 -5.84 -6.27 1.48
C LEU A 62 -4.80 -5.72 0.49
N SER A 63 -5.23 -5.01 -0.56
CA SER A 63 -4.33 -4.36 -1.50
C SER A 63 -3.53 -3.21 -0.86
N ILE A 64 -4.13 -2.42 0.04
CA ILE A 64 -3.38 -1.46 0.87
C ILE A 64 -2.33 -2.20 1.69
N ILE A 65 -2.73 -3.22 2.46
CA ILE A 65 -1.84 -3.95 3.35
C ILE A 65 -0.70 -4.61 2.57
N LEU A 66 -0.99 -5.20 1.40
CA LEU A 66 0.01 -5.80 0.52
C LEU A 66 1.06 -4.79 0.06
N GLU A 67 0.65 -3.58 -0.31
CA GLU A 67 1.59 -2.55 -0.76
C GLU A 67 2.40 -1.97 0.43
N GLN A 68 1.81 -1.91 1.63
CA GLN A 68 2.56 -1.57 2.85
C GLN A 68 3.59 -2.66 3.20
N GLU A 69 3.23 -3.94 3.11
CA GLU A 69 4.16 -5.06 3.33
C GLU A 69 5.33 -5.02 2.34
N LYS A 70 5.07 -4.68 1.07
CA LYS A 70 6.13 -4.47 0.07
C LYS A 70 7.05 -3.30 0.41
N ARG A 71 6.50 -2.20 0.95
CA ARG A 71 7.29 -1.04 1.40
C ARG A 71 8.17 -1.44 2.59
N ILE A 72 7.63 -2.14 3.58
CA ILE A 72 8.37 -2.64 4.76
C ILE A 72 9.53 -3.54 4.32
N LYS A 73 9.27 -4.58 3.51
CA LYS A 73 10.32 -5.49 3.05
C LYS A 73 11.44 -4.79 2.27
N ARG A 74 11.09 -3.76 1.50
CA ARG A 74 12.07 -2.95 0.77
C ARG A 74 12.97 -2.18 1.74
N LEU A 75 12.38 -1.50 2.72
CA LEU A 75 13.12 -0.75 3.73
C LEU A 75 14.00 -1.66 4.59
N GLU A 76 13.51 -2.85 4.94
CA GLU A 76 14.31 -3.86 5.65
C GLU A 76 15.52 -4.32 4.82
N TYR A 77 15.33 -4.56 3.53
CA TYR A 77 16.41 -4.94 2.63
C TYR A 77 17.45 -3.82 2.45
N GLU A 78 16.99 -2.59 2.22
CA GLU A 78 17.86 -1.40 2.10
C GLU A 78 18.66 -1.19 3.41
N GLY A 79 18.01 -1.30 4.57
CA GLY A 79 18.68 -1.19 5.86
C GLY A 79 19.62 -2.35 6.21
N MET A 80 19.50 -3.51 5.56
CA MET A 80 20.48 -4.60 5.64
C MET A 80 21.67 -4.34 4.71
N ALA A 81 21.43 -3.78 3.51
CA ALA A 81 22.49 -3.41 2.58
C ALA A 81 23.40 -2.32 3.18
N ASP A 82 22.82 -1.28 3.78
CA ASP A 82 23.58 -0.20 4.43
C ASP A 82 24.45 -0.72 5.59
N ARG A 83 23.95 -1.69 6.36
CA ARG A 83 24.71 -2.32 7.45
C ARG A 83 25.91 -3.11 6.94
N ARG A 84 25.76 -3.85 5.84
CA ARG A 84 26.86 -4.59 5.22
C ARG A 84 27.94 -3.67 4.68
N VAL A 85 27.56 -2.55 4.06
CA VAL A 85 28.52 -1.54 3.59
C VAL A 85 29.31 -0.95 4.76
N GLN A 86 28.64 -0.65 5.88
CA GLN A 86 29.33 -0.15 7.09
C GLN A 86 30.29 -1.18 7.69
N GLU A 87 29.91 -2.47 7.71
CA GLU A 87 30.78 -3.57 8.17
C GLU A 87 32.01 -3.73 7.27
N GLU A 88 31.84 -3.70 5.95
CA GLU A 88 32.96 -3.78 4.98
C GLU A 88 33.90 -2.57 5.09
N GLU A 89 33.37 -1.36 5.28
CA GLU A 89 34.18 -0.15 5.51
C GLU A 89 34.97 -0.25 6.82
N LEU A 90 34.35 -0.70 7.91
CA LEU A 90 35.00 -0.90 9.21
C LEU A 90 36.13 -1.93 9.10
N ASP A 91 35.89 -3.08 8.49
CA ASP A 91 36.89 -4.13 8.31
C ASP A 91 38.07 -3.65 7.46
N SER A 92 37.82 -2.82 6.44
CA SER A 92 38.86 -2.21 5.60
C SER A 92 39.76 -1.24 6.37
N ILE A 93 39.18 -0.45 7.27
CA ILE A 93 39.91 0.49 8.14
C ILE A 93 40.77 -0.28 9.15
N VAL A 94 40.21 -1.33 9.75
CA VAL A 94 40.94 -2.20 10.69
C VAL A 94 42.11 -2.88 10.00
N ALA A 95 41.93 -3.37 8.77
CA ALA A 95 42.98 -4.02 7.98
C ALA A 95 44.12 -3.08 7.54
N GLN A 96 43.87 -1.78 7.40
CA GLN A 96 44.88 -0.78 7.03
C GLN A 96 45.64 -0.18 8.24
N GLY A 97 45.13 -0.37 9.46
CA GLY A 97 45.68 0.20 10.70
C GLY A 97 46.63 -0.72 11.48
N THR A 98 46.80 -1.98 11.06
CA THR A 98 47.79 -2.95 11.55
C THR A 98 48.93 -3.14 10.56
#